data_AF-X6LPG6-F1
#
_entry.id   AF-X6LPG6-F1
#
_cell.length_a   1.000
_cell.length_b   1.000
_cell.length_c   1.000
_cell.angle_alpha   90.00
_cell.angle_beta   90.00
_cell.angle_gamma   90.00
#
_symmetry.space_group_name_H-M   'P 1'
#
loop_
_entity.id
_entity.type
_entity.pdbx_description
1 polymer ?
#
loop_
_entity_poly.entity_id
_entity_poly.type
_entity_poly.pdbx_seq_one_letter_code
_entity_poly.pdbx_strand_id
1 'polypeptide(L)'
;SFEKLFNILGVIDHIHYGTFNKICERIINEEGDVRKLVENLILPNNDDEKKADNFVRVTRSKILLIDEVDVFFNKDFYGNCYTPAAILRHDSITKLVDFIWKNRESSLKLKDVRQSDEYKVCCDTLKGWDSLLNEAIKDMLNDVQGLSHGYQVSNDRIGYKEQDGISYNIRYGYKTLFAYYHEHAQNKISNESLKNNTFLSFQIGTFSYAEVPQNFYRIMGVSGTLKTLSVPEQEVVEKDYCVSKHTYMPSLFEQIFLLWMKMIIL
;
A
#
# COMPACT_ATOMS: atom_id res chain seq x y z
N SER A 1 24.04 2.14 -18.66
CA SER A 1 23.92 2.34 -17.21
C SER A 1 24.64 3.64 -16.82
N PHE A 2 23.99 4.53 -16.08
CA PHE A 2 24.55 5.79 -15.57
C PHE A 2 25.26 5.65 -14.21
N GLU A 3 25.33 4.44 -13.67
CA GLU A 3 25.88 4.13 -12.34
C GLU A 3 27.29 4.70 -12.11
N LYS A 4 28.19 4.62 -13.11
CA LYS A 4 29.53 5.21 -13.01
C LYS A 4 29.49 6.73 -12.79
N LEU A 5 28.58 7.43 -13.48
CA LEU A 5 28.41 8.87 -13.32
C LEU A 5 27.90 9.18 -11.91
N PHE A 6 26.92 8.42 -11.42
CA PHE A 6 26.37 8.60 -10.08
C PHE A 6 27.38 8.31 -8.95
N ASN A 7 28.25 7.32 -9.16
CA ASN A 7 29.38 7.05 -8.27
C ASN A 7 30.38 8.21 -8.26
N ILE A 8 30.74 8.75 -9.42
CA ILE A 8 31.65 9.91 -9.52
C ILE A 8 31.06 11.15 -8.84
N LEU A 9 29.74 11.36 -8.97
CA LEU A 9 29.02 12.46 -8.35
C LEU A 9 28.72 12.23 -6.86
N GLY A 10 28.98 11.03 -6.32
CA GLY A 10 28.74 10.69 -4.92
C GLY A 10 27.25 10.66 -4.52
N VAL A 11 26.36 10.42 -5.49
CA VAL A 11 24.90 10.44 -5.28
C VAL A 11 24.25 9.07 -5.36
N ILE A 12 25.01 8.01 -5.65
CA ILE A 12 24.47 6.67 -5.91
C ILE A 12 23.56 6.16 -4.79
N ASP A 13 23.94 6.38 -3.52
CA ASP A 13 23.21 5.93 -2.33
C ASP A 13 21.91 6.73 -2.10
N HIS A 14 21.68 7.78 -2.89
CA HIS A 14 20.53 8.67 -2.81
C HIS A 14 19.63 8.58 -4.03
N ILE A 15 19.99 7.74 -5.00
CA ILE A 15 19.16 7.50 -6.17
C ILE A 15 18.23 6.33 -5.88
N HIS A 16 16.94 6.58 -6.09
CA HIS A 16 15.94 5.57 -5.83
C HIS A 16 14.97 5.44 -7.00
N TYR A 17 14.98 4.25 -7.62
CA TYR A 17 13.99 3.88 -8.62
C TYR A 17 12.79 3.21 -7.95
N GLY A 18 11.58 3.47 -8.47
CA GLY A 18 10.37 2.86 -7.98
C GLY A 18 9.13 3.35 -8.67
N THR A 19 8.04 2.62 -8.46
CA THR A 19 6.70 3.05 -8.84
C THR A 19 6.20 4.13 -7.87
N PHE A 20 5.10 4.79 -8.21
CA PHE A 20 4.45 5.74 -7.31
C PHE A 20 4.08 5.15 -5.95
N ASN A 21 3.62 3.90 -5.89
CA ASN A 21 3.36 3.23 -4.61
C ASN A 21 4.62 3.13 -3.74
N LYS A 22 5.77 2.84 -4.35
CA LYS A 22 7.06 2.82 -3.62
C LYS A 22 7.48 4.21 -3.15
N ILE A 23 7.16 5.26 -3.92
CA ILE A 23 7.41 6.64 -3.51
C ILE A 23 6.52 7.00 -2.31
N CYS A 24 5.22 6.69 -2.38
CA CYS A 24 4.28 6.91 -1.26
C CYS A 24 4.73 6.18 0.00
N GLU A 25 5.07 4.89 -0.14
CA GLU A 25 5.61 4.08 0.97
C GLU A 25 6.84 4.71 1.60
N ARG A 26 7.74 5.30 0.81
CA ARG A 26 8.88 6.00 1.40
C ARG A 26 8.45 7.22 2.17
N ILE A 27 7.60 8.07 1.58
CA ILE A 27 7.15 9.33 2.18
C ILE A 27 6.44 9.10 3.51
N ILE A 28 5.46 8.18 3.55
CA ILE A 28 4.69 7.92 4.77
C ILE A 28 5.53 7.29 5.89
N ASN A 29 6.63 6.63 5.53
CA ASN A 29 7.52 5.98 6.49
C ASN A 29 8.78 6.80 6.79
N GLU A 30 8.85 8.07 6.37
CA GLU A 30 10.03 8.92 6.61
C GLU A 30 10.32 9.10 8.09
N GLU A 31 9.29 9.21 8.91
CA GLU A 31 9.42 9.41 10.37
C GLU A 31 9.39 8.09 11.17
N GLY A 32 9.33 6.95 10.48
CA GLY A 32 9.21 5.62 11.09
C GLY A 32 8.19 4.78 10.33
N ASP A 33 8.25 3.46 10.50
CA ASP A 33 7.27 2.55 9.89
C ASP A 33 5.89 2.79 10.50
N VAL A 34 5.01 3.47 9.75
CA VAL A 34 3.69 3.90 10.22
C VAL A 34 2.84 2.71 10.66
N ARG A 35 3.01 1.54 10.05
CA ARG A 35 2.25 0.33 10.41
C ARG A 35 2.69 -0.20 11.76
N LYS A 36 4.00 -0.24 12.00
CA LYS A 36 4.54 -0.62 13.30
C LYS A 36 4.19 0.37 14.39
N LEU A 37 4.24 1.66 14.09
CA LEU A 37 3.84 2.70 15.05
C LEU A 37 2.39 2.53 15.48
N VAL A 38 1.48 2.26 14.55
CA VAL A 38 0.07 1.98 14.88
C VAL A 38 -0.10 0.63 15.58
N GLU A 39 0.61 -0.42 15.15
CA GLU A 39 0.59 -1.71 15.84
C GLU A 39 1.00 -1.57 17.31
N ASN A 40 2.11 -0.87 17.58
CA ASN A 40 2.61 -0.60 18.93
C ASN A 40 1.66 0.30 19.73
N LEU A 41 0.94 1.21 19.07
CA LEU A 41 -0.07 2.05 19.72
C LEU A 41 -1.28 1.23 20.19
N ILE A 42 -1.68 0.21 19.41
CA ILE A 42 -2.86 -0.60 19.69
C ILE A 42 -2.53 -1.78 20.61
N LEU A 43 -1.38 -2.42 20.40
CA LEU A 43 -0.87 -3.56 21.16
C LEU A 43 0.48 -3.17 21.78
N PRO A 44 0.49 -2.47 22.92
CA PRO A 44 1.72 -1.92 23.52
C PRO A 44 2.71 -2.95 24.09
N ASN A 45 2.59 -4.24 23.76
CA ASN A 45 3.47 -5.30 24.28
C ASN A 45 4.04 -6.17 23.14
N ASN A 46 5.19 -5.74 22.64
CA ASN A 46 6.29 -6.57 22.14
C ASN A 46 7.54 -5.68 22.20
N ASP A 47 8.17 -5.62 23.37
CA ASP A 47 9.41 -4.87 23.59
C ASP A 47 10.51 -5.37 22.63
N ASP A 48 11.05 -4.45 21.81
CA ASP A 48 12.45 -4.39 21.35
C ASP A 48 12.75 -3.25 20.34
N GLU A 49 11.80 -2.35 20.03
CA GLU A 49 12.17 -1.14 19.27
C GLU A 49 12.72 -0.07 20.21
N LYS A 50 14.06 -0.03 20.26
CA LYS A 50 14.88 1.08 20.75
C LYS A 50 14.15 2.39 20.46
N LYS A 51 13.95 3.19 21.51
CA LYS A 51 13.64 4.63 21.40
C LYS A 51 14.37 5.15 20.18
N ALA A 52 13.62 5.65 19.20
CA ALA A 52 14.20 6.24 18.00
C ALA A 52 15.32 7.17 18.47
N ASP A 53 16.55 6.86 18.07
CA ASP A 53 17.67 7.74 18.35
C ASP A 53 17.24 9.13 17.89
N ASN A 54 17.42 10.13 18.74
CA ASN A 54 17.33 11.54 18.40
C ASN A 54 18.48 11.90 17.44
N PHE A 55 18.57 11.22 16.30
CA PHE A 55 19.36 11.68 15.17
C PHE A 55 18.65 12.93 14.66
N VAL A 56 19.32 14.07 14.81
CA VAL A 56 19.02 15.26 14.04
C VAL A 56 19.18 14.89 12.58
N ARG A 57 18.08 14.48 11.94
CA ARG A 57 18.08 14.09 10.54
C ARG A 57 18.22 15.36 9.71
N VAL A 58 19.28 15.40 8.91
CA VAL A 58 19.49 16.47 7.94
C VAL A 58 18.42 16.32 6.86
N THR A 59 17.45 17.23 6.84
CA THR A 59 16.47 17.36 5.76
C THR A 59 17.21 17.75 4.49
N ARG A 60 17.32 16.81 3.55
CA ARG A 60 17.88 17.05 2.22
C ARG A 60 16.76 17.35 1.23
N SER A 61 16.99 18.30 0.34
CA SER A 61 16.08 18.57 -0.77
C SER A 61 15.92 17.33 -1.65
N LYS A 62 14.68 16.91 -1.89
CA LYS A 62 14.36 15.75 -2.74
C LYS A 62 14.00 16.24 -4.13
N ILE A 63 14.49 15.54 -5.16
CA ILE A 63 14.17 15.80 -6.56
C ILE A 63 13.43 14.58 -7.09
N LEU A 64 12.30 14.79 -7.74
CA LEU A 64 11.53 13.76 -8.41
C LEU A 64 11.84 13.78 -9.91
N LEU A 65 12.33 12.67 -10.45
CA LEU A 65 12.55 12.47 -11.89
C LEU A 65 11.53 11.46 -12.42
N ILE A 66 10.78 11.82 -13.46
CA ILE A 66 9.64 11.02 -13.98
C ILE A 66 9.82 10.77 -15.47
N ASP A 67 9.65 9.54 -15.92
CA ASP A 67 9.81 9.20 -17.35
C ASP A 67 8.61 9.65 -18.21
N GLU A 68 7.41 9.70 -17.64
CA GLU A 68 6.17 10.14 -18.31
C GLU A 68 5.37 11.04 -17.37
N VAL A 69 5.46 12.36 -17.56
CA VAL A 69 4.77 13.33 -16.68
C VAL A 69 3.24 13.21 -16.75
N ASP A 70 2.69 12.77 -17.87
CA ASP A 70 1.26 12.53 -18.05
C ASP A 70 0.73 11.33 -17.26
N VAL A 71 1.61 10.47 -16.71
CA VAL A 71 1.22 9.42 -15.73
C VAL A 71 0.54 10.04 -14.50
N PHE A 72 0.85 11.30 -14.17
CA PHE A 72 0.13 12.02 -13.12
C PHE A 72 -1.38 12.09 -13.34
N PHE A 73 -1.84 12.10 -14.59
CA PHE A 73 -3.27 12.20 -14.91
C PHE A 73 -3.90 10.89 -15.33
N ASN A 74 -3.14 9.78 -15.24
CA ASN A 74 -3.76 8.47 -15.36
C ASN A 74 -4.82 8.32 -14.24
N LYS A 75 -5.97 7.78 -14.61
CA LYS A 75 -7.07 7.38 -13.70
C LYS A 75 -6.59 6.55 -12.52
N ASP A 76 -5.51 5.78 -12.70
CA ASP A 76 -4.94 4.96 -11.64
C ASP A 76 -4.13 5.78 -10.62
N PHE A 77 -3.81 7.05 -10.92
CA PHE A 77 -3.01 7.95 -10.10
C PHE A 77 -3.80 9.17 -9.58
N TYR A 78 -4.10 10.17 -10.41
CA TYR A 78 -4.59 11.49 -9.94
C TYR A 78 -5.81 11.42 -9.02
N GLY A 79 -6.77 10.57 -9.37
CA GLY A 79 -8.03 10.39 -8.65
C GLY A 79 -7.99 9.31 -7.57
N ASN A 80 -6.85 8.64 -7.40
CA ASN A 80 -6.70 7.53 -6.48
C ASN A 80 -5.91 7.92 -5.23
N CYS A 81 -6.04 7.07 -4.23
CA CYS A 81 -5.32 7.21 -2.97
C CYS A 81 -4.51 5.96 -2.68
N TYR A 82 -3.42 6.17 -1.96
CA TYR A 82 -2.69 5.12 -1.29
C TYR A 82 -3.26 4.90 0.11
N THR A 83 -3.76 3.70 0.40
CA THR A 83 -4.41 3.35 1.67
C THR A 83 -3.64 2.26 2.40
N PRO A 84 -2.62 2.61 3.20
CA PRO A 84 -1.92 1.62 3.99
C PRO A 84 -2.83 1.03 5.08
N ALA A 85 -2.57 -0.22 5.42
CA ALA A 85 -3.20 -0.91 6.54
C ALA A 85 -2.15 -1.49 7.49
N ALA A 86 -2.41 -1.39 8.79
CA ALA A 86 -1.67 -2.08 9.83
C ALA A 86 -2.29 -3.46 10.08
N ILE A 87 -1.44 -4.44 10.33
CA ILE A 87 -1.83 -5.83 10.56
C ILE A 87 -1.55 -6.15 12.02
N LEU A 88 -2.58 -6.49 12.77
CA LEU A 88 -2.47 -6.87 14.18
C LEU A 88 -2.56 -8.39 14.31
N ARG A 89 -1.55 -8.98 14.96
CA ARG A 89 -1.52 -10.41 15.29
C ARG A 89 -1.46 -10.60 16.79
N HIS A 90 -2.41 -11.35 17.32
CA HIS A 90 -2.44 -11.70 18.73
C HIS A 90 -3.22 -13.01 18.93
N ASP A 91 -2.94 -13.73 20.02
CA ASP A 91 -3.62 -15.00 20.30
C ASP A 91 -5.13 -14.80 20.56
N SER A 92 -5.53 -13.67 21.17
CA SER A 92 -6.95 -13.32 21.33
C SER A 92 -7.65 -13.12 19.98
N ILE A 93 -7.00 -12.41 19.06
CA ILE A 93 -7.48 -12.20 17.68
C ILE A 93 -7.66 -13.55 16.98
N THR A 94 -6.68 -14.45 17.11
CA THR A 94 -6.75 -15.79 16.51
C THR A 94 -7.97 -16.56 17.04
N LYS A 95 -8.20 -16.54 18.35
CA LYS A 95 -9.38 -17.20 18.95
C LYS A 95 -10.71 -16.61 18.47
N LEU A 96 -10.78 -15.29 18.31
CA LEU A 96 -11.97 -14.62 17.79
C LEU A 96 -12.25 -15.03 16.33
N VAL A 97 -11.22 -15.05 15.49
CA VAL A 97 -11.35 -15.48 14.09
C VAL A 97 -11.73 -16.95 14.00
N ASP A 98 -11.13 -17.81 14.84
CA ASP A 98 -11.50 -19.23 14.94
C ASP A 98 -12.97 -19.41 15.33
N PHE A 99 -13.47 -18.61 16.27
CA PHE A 99 -14.87 -18.61 16.68
C PHE A 99 -15.79 -18.24 15.52
N ILE A 100 -15.47 -17.18 14.78
CA ILE A 100 -16.24 -16.74 13.60
C ILE A 100 -16.24 -17.85 12.53
N TRP A 101 -15.08 -18.42 12.23
CA TRP A 101 -14.95 -19.49 11.24
C TRP A 101 -15.75 -20.74 11.61
N LYS A 102 -15.68 -21.19 12.87
CA LYS A 102 -16.40 -22.39 13.35
C LYS A 102 -17.91 -22.25 13.27
N ASN A 103 -18.43 -21.05 13.50
CA ASN A 103 -19.87 -20.80 13.54
C ASN A 103 -20.42 -20.16 12.25
N ARG A 104 -19.64 -20.12 11.16
CA ARG A 104 -19.98 -19.44 9.90
C ARG A 104 -21.31 -19.89 9.27
N GLU A 105 -21.70 -21.15 9.46
CA GLU A 105 -22.93 -21.72 8.90
C GLU A 105 -24.20 -21.18 9.57
N SER A 106 -24.10 -20.65 10.79
CA SER A 106 -25.24 -20.19 11.60
C SER A 106 -25.70 -18.76 11.29
N SER A 107 -25.24 -18.15 10.19
CA SER A 107 -25.55 -16.74 9.83
C SER A 107 -25.27 -15.77 10.99
N LEU A 108 -24.07 -15.85 11.56
CA LEU A 108 -23.68 -15.03 12.70
C LEU A 108 -23.83 -13.54 12.42
N LYS A 109 -24.33 -12.80 13.42
CA LYS A 109 -24.37 -11.34 13.42
C LYS A 109 -23.42 -10.80 14.48
N LEU A 110 -23.04 -9.53 14.34
CA LEU A 110 -22.16 -8.84 15.30
C LEU A 110 -22.67 -8.95 16.74
N LYS A 111 -23.99 -8.92 16.96
CA LYS A 111 -24.61 -9.08 18.28
C LYS A 111 -24.28 -10.42 18.94
N ASP A 112 -24.14 -11.48 18.15
CA ASP A 112 -23.89 -12.84 18.63
C ASP A 112 -22.39 -12.98 18.94
N VAL A 113 -21.52 -12.42 18.09
CA VAL A 113 -20.07 -12.33 18.36
C VAL A 113 -19.80 -11.56 19.66
N ARG A 114 -20.49 -10.44 19.89
CA ARG A 114 -20.31 -9.61 21.10
C ARG A 114 -20.63 -10.34 22.41
N GLN A 115 -21.45 -11.38 22.37
CA GLN A 115 -21.80 -12.17 23.54
C GLN A 115 -20.72 -13.23 23.87
N SER A 116 -19.88 -13.57 22.89
CA SER A 116 -18.83 -14.57 23.03
C SER A 116 -17.72 -14.10 23.97
N ASP A 117 -17.06 -15.05 24.62
CA ASP A 117 -15.94 -14.73 25.51
C ASP A 117 -14.70 -14.33 24.71
N GLU A 118 -14.53 -14.85 23.49
CA GLU A 118 -13.46 -14.46 22.57
C GLU A 118 -13.52 -12.98 22.20
N TYR A 119 -14.72 -12.43 21.99
CA TYR A 119 -14.89 -11.00 21.75
C TYR A 119 -14.47 -10.17 22.97
N LYS A 120 -14.91 -10.55 24.18
CA LYS A 120 -14.56 -9.84 25.42
C LYS A 120 -13.05 -9.81 25.65
N VAL A 121 -12.39 -10.97 25.47
CA VAL A 121 -10.93 -11.07 25.58
C VAL A 121 -10.22 -10.21 24.53
N CYS A 122 -10.73 -10.15 23.30
CA CYS A 122 -10.21 -9.25 22.27
C CYS A 122 -10.40 -7.76 22.63
N CYS A 123 -11.56 -7.37 23.14
CA CYS A 123 -11.81 -6.00 23.62
C CYS A 123 -10.85 -5.61 24.75
N ASP A 124 -10.62 -6.50 25.71
CA ASP A 124 -9.69 -6.26 26.80
C ASP A 124 -8.25 -6.11 26.29
N THR A 125 -7.88 -6.87 25.25
CA THR A 125 -6.57 -6.77 24.58
C THR A 125 -6.44 -5.44 23.82
N LEU A 126 -7.46 -5.06 23.06
CA LEU A 126 -7.49 -3.90 22.17
C LEU A 126 -8.15 -2.69 22.83
N LYS A 127 -7.92 -2.51 24.12
CA LYS A 127 -8.66 -1.55 24.97
C LYS A 127 -8.69 -0.15 24.35
N GLY A 128 -9.89 0.38 24.12
CA GLY A 128 -10.09 1.70 23.50
C GLY A 128 -10.26 1.68 21.97
N TRP A 129 -10.09 0.53 21.33
CA TRP A 129 -10.24 0.34 19.88
C TRP A 129 -11.48 -0.49 19.50
N ASP A 130 -12.44 -0.59 20.42
CA ASP A 130 -13.65 -1.42 20.26
C ASP A 130 -14.45 -1.09 19.00
N SER A 131 -14.52 0.19 18.62
CA SER A 131 -15.25 0.61 17.42
C SER A 131 -14.61 0.03 16.15
N LEU A 132 -13.28 0.08 16.03
CA LEU A 132 -12.57 -0.48 14.86
C LEU A 132 -12.65 -2.00 14.85
N LEU A 133 -12.54 -2.63 16.02
CA LEU A 133 -12.76 -4.07 16.15
C LEU A 133 -14.15 -4.47 15.65
N ASN A 134 -15.19 -3.72 15.99
CA ASN A 134 -16.55 -4.00 15.54
C ASN A 134 -16.71 -3.85 14.02
N GLU A 135 -16.12 -2.84 13.40
CA GLU A 135 -16.14 -2.72 11.93
C GLU A 135 -15.40 -3.87 11.27
N ALA A 136 -14.21 -4.22 11.75
CA ALA A 136 -13.47 -5.38 11.25
C ALA A 136 -14.25 -6.69 11.38
N ILE A 137 -15.00 -6.89 12.48
CA ILE A 137 -15.88 -8.05 12.63
C ILE A 137 -17.01 -8.03 11.61
N LYS A 138 -17.63 -6.88 11.32
CA LYS A 138 -18.66 -6.82 10.27
C LYS A 138 -18.11 -7.23 8.91
N ASP A 139 -16.92 -6.75 8.57
CA ASP A 139 -16.25 -7.13 7.32
C ASP A 139 -15.93 -8.63 7.28
N MET A 140 -15.42 -9.19 8.39
CA MET A 140 -15.19 -10.63 8.53
C MET A 140 -16.49 -11.43 8.36
N LEU A 141 -17.59 -11.00 8.98
CA LEU A 141 -18.88 -11.69 8.87
C LEU A 141 -19.45 -11.63 7.45
N ASN A 142 -19.22 -10.54 6.73
CA ASN A 142 -19.60 -10.43 5.32
C ASN A 142 -18.74 -11.36 4.44
N ASP A 143 -17.43 -11.37 4.65
CA ASP A 143 -16.49 -12.14 3.84
C ASP A 143 -16.57 -13.65 4.10
N VAL A 144 -16.85 -14.08 5.34
CA VAL A 144 -17.00 -15.52 5.67
C VAL A 144 -18.24 -16.13 5.04
N GLN A 145 -19.30 -15.34 4.81
CA GLN A 145 -20.51 -15.79 4.12
C GLN A 145 -20.31 -15.85 2.59
N GLY A 146 -19.41 -15.02 2.05
CA GLY A 146 -19.12 -14.86 0.62
C GLY A 146 -17.73 -15.34 0.19
N LEU A 147 -17.33 -16.53 0.63
CA LEU A 147 -16.01 -17.12 0.40
C LEU A 147 -15.63 -17.38 -1.07
N SER A 148 -16.61 -17.41 -1.98
CA SER A 148 -16.37 -17.72 -3.39
C SER A 148 -15.60 -16.59 -4.09
N HIS A 149 -14.33 -16.86 -4.41
CA HIS A 149 -13.48 -15.99 -5.24
C HIS A 149 -12.35 -16.80 -5.87
N GLY A 150 -11.82 -16.34 -7.01
CA GLY A 150 -10.78 -17.06 -7.75
C GLY A 150 -9.40 -16.86 -7.13
N TYR A 151 -8.80 -17.93 -6.60
CA TYR A 151 -7.43 -17.95 -6.09
C TYR A 151 -6.73 -19.26 -6.44
N GLN A 152 -5.40 -19.28 -6.29
CA GLN A 152 -4.57 -20.46 -6.46
C GLN A 152 -3.73 -20.69 -5.22
N VAL A 153 -3.60 -21.95 -4.80
CA VAL A 153 -2.71 -22.35 -3.70
C VAL A 153 -1.41 -22.88 -4.28
N SER A 154 -0.29 -22.38 -3.80
CA SER A 154 1.04 -22.87 -4.14
C SER A 154 2.04 -22.48 -3.06
N ASN A 155 3.02 -23.35 -2.78
CA ASN A 155 4.09 -23.11 -1.81
C ASN A 155 3.57 -22.61 -0.44
N ASP A 156 2.53 -23.26 0.07
CA ASP A 156 1.92 -22.93 1.37
C ASP A 156 1.34 -21.49 1.44
N ARG A 157 0.96 -20.93 0.29
CA ARG A 157 0.42 -19.58 0.16
C ARG A 157 -0.74 -19.52 -0.82
N ILE A 158 -1.61 -18.53 -0.62
CA ILE A 158 -2.68 -18.16 -1.53
C ILE A 158 -2.19 -17.03 -2.44
N GLY A 159 -2.35 -17.21 -3.74
CA GLY A 159 -2.00 -16.24 -4.77
C GLY A 159 -3.17 -15.96 -5.71
N TYR A 160 -3.12 -14.78 -6.34
CA TYR A 160 -4.13 -14.29 -7.25
C TYR A 160 -3.53 -14.05 -8.63
N LYS A 161 -4.31 -14.30 -9.69
CA LYS A 161 -3.85 -14.05 -11.06
C LYS A 161 -3.76 -12.54 -11.30
N GLU A 162 -2.58 -12.08 -11.70
CA GLU A 162 -2.30 -10.68 -12.03
C GLU A 162 -1.58 -10.66 -13.39
N GLN A 163 -2.25 -10.11 -14.41
CA GLN A 163 -1.78 -10.10 -15.80
C GLN A 163 -1.28 -11.50 -16.25
N ASP A 164 0.02 -11.64 -16.45
CA ASP A 164 0.69 -12.86 -16.94
C ASP A 164 1.23 -13.77 -15.82
N GLY A 165 1.02 -13.40 -14.54
CA GLY A 165 1.60 -14.11 -13.38
C GLY A 165 0.62 -14.35 -12.22
N ILE A 166 1.17 -14.93 -11.14
CA ILE A 166 0.48 -15.12 -9.87
C ILE A 166 1.16 -14.23 -8.83
N SER A 167 0.36 -13.37 -8.20
CA SER A 167 0.81 -12.46 -7.15
C SER A 167 0.35 -12.98 -5.79
N TYR A 168 1.30 -13.22 -4.89
CA TYR A 168 1.06 -13.64 -3.51
C TYR A 168 0.99 -12.45 -2.54
N ASN A 169 1.15 -11.23 -3.06
CA ASN A 169 1.13 -10.00 -2.27
C ASN A 169 -0.26 -9.33 -2.28
N ILE A 170 -1.17 -9.79 -3.14
CA ILE A 170 -2.55 -9.30 -3.21
C ILE A 170 -3.38 -9.97 -2.12
N ARG A 171 -4.27 -9.19 -1.50
CA ARG A 171 -5.24 -9.66 -0.52
C ARG A 171 -6.60 -9.06 -0.84
N TYR A 172 -7.65 -9.85 -0.71
CA TYR A 172 -9.04 -9.44 -0.83
C TYR A 172 -9.70 -9.50 0.54
N GLY A 173 -9.55 -8.42 1.31
CA GLY A 173 -10.15 -8.29 2.64
C GLY A 173 -9.88 -9.50 3.53
N TYR A 174 -10.92 -9.95 4.21
CA TYR A 174 -10.91 -11.16 5.03
C TYR A 174 -11.23 -12.43 4.22
N LYS A 175 -11.62 -12.32 2.93
CA LYS A 175 -11.81 -13.49 2.05
C LYS A 175 -10.52 -14.29 1.88
N THR A 176 -9.39 -13.60 1.70
CA THR A 176 -8.08 -14.27 1.63
C THR A 176 -7.76 -14.98 2.95
N LEU A 177 -8.05 -14.34 4.08
CA LEU A 177 -7.87 -14.94 5.41
C LEU A 177 -8.70 -16.23 5.54
N PHE A 178 -9.99 -16.19 5.19
CA PHE A 178 -10.84 -17.38 5.32
C PHE A 178 -10.57 -18.44 4.26
N ALA A 179 -9.97 -18.08 3.12
CA ALA A 179 -9.44 -19.05 2.18
C ALA A 179 -8.25 -19.83 2.78
N TYR A 180 -7.40 -19.21 3.61
CA TYR A 180 -6.38 -19.97 4.36
C TYR A 180 -7.02 -21.00 5.30
N TYR A 181 -8.11 -20.65 5.99
CA TYR A 181 -8.87 -21.60 6.81
C TYR A 181 -9.49 -22.74 5.98
N HIS A 182 -10.06 -22.43 4.82
CA HIS A 182 -10.66 -23.42 3.92
C HIS A 182 -9.62 -24.42 3.39
N GLU A 183 -8.48 -23.93 2.91
CA GLU A 183 -7.43 -24.77 2.33
C GLU A 183 -6.61 -25.52 3.40
N HIS A 184 -6.51 -24.96 4.61
CA HIS A 184 -5.96 -25.64 5.79
C HIS A 184 -6.81 -26.85 6.19
N ALA A 185 -8.15 -26.72 6.18
CA ALA A 185 -9.04 -27.85 6.43
C ALA A 185 -8.90 -28.98 5.38
N GLN A 186 -8.37 -28.67 4.19
CA GLN A 186 -8.04 -29.62 3.14
C GLN A 186 -6.58 -30.11 3.17
N ASN A 187 -5.82 -29.77 4.21
CA ASN A 187 -4.40 -30.09 4.37
C ASN A 187 -3.48 -29.55 3.25
N LYS A 188 -3.87 -28.47 2.57
CA LYS A 188 -3.04 -27.80 1.54
C LYS A 188 -2.21 -26.64 2.08
N ILE A 189 -2.58 -26.14 3.25
CA ILE A 189 -1.92 -25.06 3.98
C ILE A 189 -1.49 -25.60 5.34
N SER A 190 -0.31 -25.22 5.80
CA SER A 190 0.25 -25.58 7.11
C SER A 190 -0.37 -24.77 8.26
N ASN A 191 -0.27 -25.28 9.48
CA ASN A 191 -0.67 -24.54 10.69
C ASN A 191 0.08 -23.21 10.82
N GLU A 192 1.35 -23.18 10.43
CA GLU A 192 2.20 -22.00 10.52
C GLU A 192 1.71 -20.92 9.55
N SER A 193 1.43 -21.29 8.29
CA SER A 193 0.91 -20.35 7.31
C SER A 193 -0.51 -19.88 7.64
N LEU A 194 -1.36 -20.72 8.23
CA LEU A 194 -2.64 -20.28 8.78
C LEU A 194 -2.42 -19.21 9.85
N LYS A 195 -1.61 -19.50 10.88
CA LYS A 195 -1.35 -18.57 11.99
C LYS A 195 -0.76 -17.23 11.51
N ASN A 196 0.16 -17.26 10.55
CA ASN A 196 0.77 -16.05 9.99
C ASN A 196 -0.22 -15.19 9.17
N ASN A 197 -1.30 -15.80 8.67
CA ASN A 197 -2.35 -15.15 7.88
C ASN A 197 -3.66 -14.95 8.66
N THR A 198 -3.69 -15.26 9.96
CA THR A 198 -4.78 -14.90 10.88
C THR A 198 -4.44 -13.59 11.57
N PHE A 199 -5.16 -12.51 11.22
CA PHE A 199 -4.89 -11.16 11.73
C PHE A 199 -6.15 -10.27 11.65
N LEU A 200 -6.10 -9.14 12.36
CA LEU A 200 -6.96 -7.99 12.09
C LEU A 200 -6.23 -6.98 11.23
N SER A 201 -6.95 -6.34 10.31
CA SER A 201 -6.41 -5.28 9.46
C SER A 201 -7.15 -4.00 9.73
N PHE A 202 -6.42 -2.93 10.06
CA PHE A 202 -6.96 -1.59 10.19
C PHE A 202 -6.36 -0.67 9.15
N GLN A 203 -7.21 0.01 8.39
CA GLN A 203 -6.77 1.07 7.50
C GLN A 203 -6.29 2.25 8.35
N ILE A 204 -5.03 2.65 8.18
CA ILE A 204 -4.36 3.65 9.04
C ILE A 204 -4.26 5.03 8.40
N GLY A 205 -4.79 5.17 7.19
CA GLY A 205 -4.85 6.45 6.49
C GLY A 205 -5.21 6.29 5.02
N THR A 206 -5.37 7.43 4.39
CA THR A 206 -5.63 7.58 2.95
C THR A 206 -4.78 8.74 2.48
N PHE A 207 -3.83 8.48 1.59
CA PHE A 207 -2.88 9.45 1.08
C PHE A 207 -3.18 9.70 -0.39
N SER A 208 -3.51 10.94 -0.77
CA SER A 208 -3.78 11.26 -2.16
C SER A 208 -2.52 11.15 -2.99
N TYR A 209 -2.57 10.40 -4.09
CA TYR A 209 -1.46 10.36 -5.02
C TYR A 209 -1.16 11.74 -5.61
N ALA A 210 -2.18 12.59 -5.77
CA ALA A 210 -2.01 13.94 -6.29
C ALA A 210 -1.19 14.85 -5.36
N GLU A 211 -1.07 14.52 -4.06
CA GLU A 211 -0.26 15.28 -3.09
C GLU A 211 1.19 14.81 -3.03
N VAL A 212 1.49 13.61 -3.50
CA VAL A 212 2.84 13.03 -3.49
C VAL A 212 3.89 13.95 -4.12
N PRO A 213 3.66 14.58 -5.30
CA PRO A 213 4.65 15.44 -5.93
C PRO A 213 4.99 16.68 -5.11
N GLN A 214 4.08 17.14 -4.25
CA GLN A 214 4.29 18.32 -3.39
C GLN A 214 5.36 18.10 -2.31
N ASN A 215 5.72 16.84 -2.04
CA ASN A 215 6.79 16.48 -1.09
C ASN A 215 8.21 16.66 -1.67
N PHE A 216 8.32 17.05 -2.94
CA PHE A 216 9.59 17.22 -3.64
C PHE A 216 9.89 18.69 -3.88
N TYR A 217 11.15 19.05 -3.68
CA TYR A 217 11.63 20.43 -3.90
C TYR A 217 11.60 20.80 -5.39
N ARG A 218 11.91 19.82 -6.26
CA ARG A 218 11.84 19.96 -7.72
C ARG A 218 11.29 18.69 -8.34
N ILE A 219 10.50 18.88 -9.38
CA ILE A 219 10.01 17.81 -10.25
C ILE A 219 10.59 18.06 -11.64
N MET A 220 11.13 17.02 -12.25
CA MET A 220 11.55 16.99 -13.63
C MET A 220 11.07 15.69 -14.25
N GLY A 221 10.99 15.66 -15.57
CA GLY A 221 10.63 14.44 -16.25
C GLY A 221 10.68 14.52 -17.76
N VAL A 222 10.29 13.47 -18.43
CA VAL A 222 10.11 13.51 -19.88
C VAL A 222 8.68 13.11 -20.20
N SER A 223 8.19 13.48 -21.37
CA SER A 223 6.88 13.02 -21.86
C SER A 223 6.76 13.33 -23.35
N GLY A 224 6.25 12.38 -24.13
CA GLY A 224 5.91 12.58 -25.55
C GLY A 224 4.54 13.22 -25.76
N THR A 225 3.72 13.25 -24.73
CA THR A 225 2.26 13.51 -24.78
C THR A 225 1.87 14.75 -23.98
N LEU A 226 2.82 15.52 -23.45
CA LEU A 226 2.47 16.72 -22.67
C LEU A 226 1.64 17.76 -23.46
N LYS A 227 1.65 17.72 -24.80
CA LYS A 227 0.79 18.56 -25.65
C LYS A 227 -0.65 18.06 -25.76
N THR A 228 -0.91 16.81 -25.42
CA THR A 228 -2.24 16.21 -25.47
C THR A 228 -3.00 16.39 -24.16
N LEU A 229 -2.36 16.95 -23.13
CA LEU A 229 -3.04 17.36 -21.91
C LEU A 229 -4.10 18.42 -22.21
N SER A 230 -5.24 18.27 -21.57
CA SER A 230 -6.29 19.28 -21.54
C SER A 230 -5.83 20.53 -20.79
N VAL A 231 -6.51 21.66 -21.02
CA VAL A 231 -6.20 22.92 -20.31
C VAL A 231 -6.20 22.75 -18.79
N PRO A 232 -7.18 22.07 -18.17
CA PRO A 232 -7.15 21.82 -16.71
C PRO A 232 -5.95 21.00 -16.24
N GLU A 233 -5.57 19.94 -16.96
CA GLU A 233 -4.41 19.11 -16.60
C GLU A 233 -3.10 19.91 -16.71
N GLN A 234 -2.98 20.71 -17.76
CA GLN A 234 -1.83 21.59 -17.92
C GLN A 234 -1.74 22.63 -16.79
N GLU A 235 -2.88 23.20 -16.36
CA GLU A 235 -2.91 24.12 -15.23
C GLU A 235 -2.42 23.45 -13.93
N VAL A 236 -2.81 22.21 -13.66
CA VAL A 236 -2.31 21.45 -12.49
C VAL A 236 -0.79 21.24 -12.58
N VAL A 237 -0.27 20.83 -13.74
CA VAL A 237 1.18 20.66 -13.93
C VAL A 237 1.94 21.96 -13.66
N GLU A 238 1.44 23.07 -14.18
CA GLU A 238 2.15 24.35 -14.11
C GLU A 238 2.00 25.04 -12.75
N LYS A 239 0.80 25.03 -12.17
CA LYS A 239 0.47 25.77 -10.94
C LYS A 239 0.68 24.93 -9.69
N ASP A 240 0.16 23.70 -9.67
CA ASP A 240 0.16 22.88 -8.45
C ASP A 240 1.48 22.11 -8.32
N TYR A 241 1.99 21.57 -9.43
CA TYR A 241 3.28 20.87 -9.46
C TYR A 241 4.46 21.78 -9.82
N CYS A 242 4.21 23.06 -10.08
CA CYS A 242 5.24 24.06 -10.38
C CYS A 242 6.16 23.69 -11.56
N VAL A 243 5.67 22.89 -12.52
CA VAL A 243 6.40 22.48 -13.73
C VAL A 243 6.04 23.43 -14.88
N SER A 244 6.71 24.58 -14.93
CA SER A 244 6.41 25.64 -15.91
C SER A 244 7.43 25.76 -17.05
N LYS A 245 8.61 25.15 -16.90
CA LYS A 245 9.70 25.23 -17.89
C LYS A 245 9.69 24.00 -18.79
N HIS A 246 9.75 24.26 -20.08
CA HIS A 246 9.62 23.22 -21.10
C HIS A 246 10.76 23.32 -22.12
N THR A 247 11.42 22.20 -22.38
CA THR A 247 12.37 22.05 -23.49
C THR A 247 11.87 20.95 -24.43
N TYR A 248 11.95 21.22 -25.73
CA TYR A 248 11.46 20.33 -26.77
C TYR A 248 12.65 19.67 -27.46
N MET A 249 12.66 18.34 -27.47
CA MET A 249 13.64 17.56 -28.22
C MET A 249 12.95 17.01 -29.49
N PRO A 250 13.55 17.20 -30.67
CA PRO A 250 13.00 16.63 -31.90
C PRO A 250 13.05 15.10 -31.86
N SER A 251 12.07 14.43 -32.49
CA SER A 251 12.10 12.97 -32.64
C SER A 251 13.34 12.53 -33.41
N LEU A 252 14.00 11.48 -32.91
CA LEU A 252 15.15 10.86 -33.57
C LEU A 252 14.73 9.95 -34.74
N PHE A 253 13.43 9.62 -34.87
CA PHE A 253 12.97 8.52 -35.69
C PHE A 253 12.25 8.87 -36.99
N GLU A 254 12.05 10.13 -37.40
CA GLU A 254 11.69 10.40 -38.81
C GLU A 254 11.74 11.88 -39.22
N GLN A 255 12.30 12.12 -40.41
CA GLN A 255 11.90 13.24 -41.26
C GLN A 255 10.42 13.04 -41.64
N ILE A 256 9.59 14.07 -41.41
CA ILE A 256 8.19 14.23 -41.88
C ILE A 256 7.10 13.56 -41.01
N PHE A 257 6.94 13.99 -39.75
CA PHE A 257 5.69 14.51 -39.13
C PHE A 257 5.97 14.76 -37.64
N LEU A 258 5.62 15.95 -37.15
CA LEU A 258 6.04 16.53 -35.87
C LEU A 258 5.41 15.83 -34.63
N LEU A 259 5.98 14.70 -34.19
CA LEU A 259 5.80 14.20 -32.82
C LEU A 259 7.06 14.54 -32.01
N TRP A 260 6.92 15.47 -31.06
CA TRP A 260 8.01 16.04 -30.28
C TRP A 260 8.11 15.33 -28.92
N MET A 261 9.29 14.82 -28.55
CA MET A 261 9.57 14.36 -27.20
C MET A 261 9.99 15.56 -26.34
N LYS A 262 9.29 15.87 -25.24
CA LYS A 262 9.80 16.86 -24.28
C LYS A 262 10.82 16.17 -23.38
N MET A 263 12.03 16.72 -23.35
CA MET A 263 13.00 16.45 -22.30
C MET A 263 12.89 17.61 -21.31
N ILE A 264 12.36 17.41 -20.10
CA ILE A 264 12.42 18.46 -19.07
C ILE A 264 13.84 18.42 -18.51
N ILE A 265 14.61 19.44 -18.87
CA ILE A 265 15.90 19.73 -18.26
C ILE A 265 15.67 20.85 -17.26
N LEU A 266 16.00 20.62 -15.99
CA LEU A 266 16.28 21.67 -15.00
C LEU A 266 17.53 21.34 -14.21
#